data_AF-A0A291E3V4-F1
#
_entry.id   AF-A0A291E3V4-F1
#
_cell.length_a   1.000
_cell.length_b   1.000
_cell.length_c   1.000
_cell.angle_alpha   90.00
_cell.angle_beta   90.00
_cell.angle_gamma   90.00
#
_symmetry.space_group_name_H-M   'P 1'
#
loop_
_entity.id
_entity.type
_entity.pdbx_description
1 polymer ?
#
loop_
_entity_poly.entity_id
_entity_poly.type
_entity_poly.pdbx_seq_one_letter_code
_entity_poly.pdbx_strand_id
1 'polypeptide(L)'
;MDLLANISVLKLVATAIIGYVVKMVLDWAIKIFVSPRPTRKYRFDKISCETKVDILDKIKALVMAESDSPDASKSAIRIQIKFLYEQMGIYLPVWHCHQLIACMAQENIGSQDVWLNGFLKNPVIGRCPVEGFYINKKAVKWSYVAIALFSMISISVLVYAGLSTLQALLHTKQEFQFFMFLLIYSVAITFFIGLSVNEVENIWLGVKFGKIFERWVRDTITSSEPGVSTVITPPLKLHHEE
;
A
#
# COMPACT_ATOMS: atom_id res chain seq x y z
N MET A 1 -18.20 -48.98 -21.00
CA MET A 1 -16.83 -48.41 -20.87
C MET A 1 -16.83 -46.89 -20.94
N ASP A 2 -17.78 -46.25 -21.64
CA ASP A 2 -17.78 -44.80 -21.88
C ASP A 2 -18.09 -43.91 -20.66
N LEU A 3 -18.83 -44.41 -19.67
CA LEU A 3 -19.19 -43.62 -18.48
C LEU A 3 -17.97 -43.31 -17.59
N LEU A 4 -17.07 -44.29 -17.41
CA LEU A 4 -15.85 -44.14 -16.62
C LEU A 4 -14.83 -43.21 -17.30
N ALA A 5 -14.78 -43.24 -18.63
CA ALA A 5 -13.96 -42.32 -19.42
C ALA A 5 -14.50 -40.89 -19.39
N ASN A 6 -15.82 -40.70 -19.42
CA ASN A 6 -16.42 -39.36 -19.30
C ASN A 6 -16.19 -38.74 -17.92
N ILE A 7 -16.24 -39.53 -16.84
CA ILE A 7 -15.99 -39.03 -15.48
C ILE A 7 -14.50 -38.65 -15.29
N SER A 8 -13.58 -39.40 -15.89
CA SER A 8 -12.14 -39.06 -15.82
C SER A 8 -11.81 -37.79 -16.62
N VAL A 9 -12.40 -37.62 -17.80
CA VAL A 9 -12.26 -36.39 -18.61
C VAL A 9 -12.89 -35.19 -17.89
N LEU A 10 -14.08 -35.34 -17.29
CA LEU A 10 -14.74 -34.27 -16.54
C LEU A 10 -13.92 -33.83 -15.33
N LYS A 11 -13.31 -34.77 -14.59
CA LYS A 11 -12.37 -34.46 -13.50
C LYS A 11 -11.14 -33.72 -14.00
N LEU A 12 -10.56 -34.13 -15.13
CA LEU A 12 -9.39 -33.47 -15.72
C LEU A 12 -9.70 -32.02 -16.10
N VAL A 13 -10.84 -31.79 -16.75
CA VAL A 13 -11.31 -30.45 -17.16
C VAL A 13 -11.63 -29.58 -15.93
N ALA A 14 -12.33 -30.12 -14.94
CA ALA A 14 -12.61 -29.40 -13.70
C ALA A 14 -11.33 -28.99 -12.96
N THR A 15 -10.32 -29.88 -12.92
CA THR A 15 -9.02 -29.59 -12.29
C THR A 15 -8.27 -28.49 -13.05
N ALA A 16 -8.31 -28.50 -14.38
CA ALA A 16 -7.72 -27.45 -15.21
C ALA A 16 -8.42 -26.09 -15.04
N ILE A 17 -9.76 -26.09 -14.94
CA ILE A 17 -10.55 -24.87 -14.69
C ILE A 17 -10.26 -24.33 -13.30
N ILE A 18 -10.24 -25.18 -12.26
CA ILE A 18 -9.88 -24.76 -10.90
C ILE A 18 -8.45 -24.23 -10.87
N GLY A 19 -7.50 -24.89 -11.53
CA GLY A 19 -6.13 -24.42 -11.66
C GLY A 19 -6.03 -23.07 -12.37
N TYR A 20 -6.84 -22.84 -13.42
CA TYR A 20 -6.92 -21.57 -14.12
C TYR A 20 -7.52 -20.46 -13.25
N VAL A 21 -8.59 -20.75 -12.51
CA VAL A 21 -9.21 -19.80 -11.57
C VAL A 21 -8.26 -19.49 -10.41
N VAL A 22 -7.59 -20.48 -9.84
CA VAL A 22 -6.55 -20.28 -8.82
C VAL A 22 -5.43 -19.44 -9.38
N LYS A 23 -4.91 -19.73 -10.57
CA LYS A 23 -3.89 -18.91 -11.23
C LYS A 23 -4.39 -17.48 -11.47
N MET A 24 -5.63 -17.29 -11.92
CA MET A 24 -6.19 -15.98 -12.17
C MET A 24 -6.37 -15.17 -10.88
N VAL A 25 -6.79 -15.83 -9.79
CA VAL A 25 -6.84 -15.23 -8.44
C VAL A 25 -5.44 -14.96 -7.91
N LEU A 26 -4.47 -15.83 -8.18
CA LEU A 26 -3.07 -15.65 -7.80
C LEU A 26 -2.44 -14.51 -8.58
N ASP A 27 -2.65 -14.41 -9.89
CA ASP A 27 -2.16 -13.33 -10.75
C ASP A 27 -2.84 -12.01 -10.40
N TRP A 28 -4.13 -12.02 -10.05
CA TRP A 28 -4.84 -10.84 -9.53
C TRP A 28 -4.31 -10.43 -8.15
N ALA A 29 -4.11 -11.39 -7.24
CA ALA A 29 -3.53 -11.17 -5.93
C ALA A 29 -2.08 -10.66 -6.07
N ILE A 30 -1.24 -11.29 -6.89
CA ILE A 30 0.11 -10.85 -7.23
C ILE A 30 0.07 -9.47 -7.88
N LYS A 31 -0.92 -9.13 -8.71
CA LYS A 31 -1.02 -7.78 -9.29
C LYS A 31 -1.40 -6.73 -8.23
N ILE A 32 -2.19 -7.10 -7.24
CA ILE A 32 -2.59 -6.22 -6.11
C ILE A 32 -1.47 -6.12 -5.05
N PHE A 33 -0.81 -7.22 -4.73
CA PHE A 33 0.18 -7.36 -3.66
C PHE A 33 1.64 -7.20 -4.13
N VAL A 34 1.94 -7.53 -5.40
CA VAL A 34 3.28 -7.64 -6.03
C VAL A 34 3.43 -6.75 -7.29
N SER A 35 2.45 -5.91 -7.65
CA SER A 35 2.76 -4.64 -8.37
C SER A 35 4.03 -4.05 -7.73
N PRO A 36 5.04 -3.56 -8.49
CA PRO A 36 6.49 -3.51 -8.14
C PRO A 36 6.87 -2.60 -6.95
N ARG A 37 6.15 -2.75 -5.85
CA ARG A 37 6.09 -1.95 -4.64
C ARG A 37 6.45 -2.71 -3.35
N PRO A 38 6.82 -4.01 -3.28
CA PRO A 38 7.21 -4.59 -2.00
C PRO A 38 8.51 -3.95 -1.45
N THR A 39 9.40 -3.45 -2.33
CA THR A 39 10.57 -2.65 -1.93
C THR A 39 10.23 -1.21 -1.57
N ARG A 40 9.01 -0.71 -1.85
CA ARG A 40 8.57 0.67 -1.60
C ARG A 40 7.79 0.81 -0.29
N LYS A 41 6.97 -0.19 0.04
CA LYS A 41 6.06 -0.20 1.21
C LYS A 41 6.79 0.06 2.55
N TYR A 42 8.06 -0.32 2.67
CA TYR A 42 8.84 -0.19 3.92
C TYR A 42 10.07 0.73 3.81
N ARG A 43 10.19 1.53 2.74
CA ARG A 43 11.41 2.33 2.51
C ARG A 43 11.60 3.41 3.57
N PHE A 44 10.54 4.10 3.95
CA PHE A 44 10.61 5.16 4.95
C PHE A 44 11.08 4.63 6.32
N ASP A 45 10.69 3.41 6.70
CA ASP A 45 11.15 2.78 7.95
C ASP A 45 12.62 2.36 7.92
N LYS A 46 13.09 1.90 6.76
CA LYS A 46 14.43 1.30 6.61
C LYS A 46 15.55 2.34 6.53
N ILE A 47 15.22 3.57 6.16
CA ILE A 47 16.21 4.65 6.01
C ILE A 47 16.49 5.26 7.37
N SER A 48 17.77 5.44 7.71
CA SER A 48 18.17 6.07 8.97
C SER A 48 17.72 7.53 9.04
N CYS A 49 17.56 8.05 10.25
CA CYS A 49 17.18 9.46 10.44
C CYS A 49 18.22 10.41 9.82
N GLU A 50 19.51 10.08 9.89
CA GLU A 50 20.59 10.88 9.29
C GLU A 50 20.43 11.00 7.77
N THR A 51 20.16 9.89 7.08
CA THR A 51 19.92 9.90 5.63
C THR A 51 18.64 10.67 5.29
N LYS A 52 17.59 10.61 6.13
CA LYS A 52 16.38 11.42 5.93
C LYS A 52 16.70 12.92 6.00
N VAL A 53 17.52 13.34 6.97
CA VAL A 53 17.94 14.74 7.12
C VAL A 53 18.78 15.19 5.91
N ASP A 54 19.77 14.41 5.50
CA ASP A 54 20.60 14.73 4.32
C ASP A 54 19.75 14.88 3.04
N ILE A 55 18.76 14.01 2.84
CA ILE A 55 17.82 14.12 1.71
C ILE A 55 16.97 15.41 1.83
N LEU A 56 16.49 15.76 3.02
CA LEU A 56 15.71 16.99 3.24
C LEU A 56 16.56 18.24 3.00
N ASP A 57 17.83 18.24 3.40
CA ASP A 57 18.76 19.35 3.16
C ASP A 57 19.03 19.54 1.67
N LYS A 58 19.22 18.43 0.92
CA LYS A 58 19.32 18.45 -0.55
C LYS A 58 18.06 19.00 -1.20
N ILE A 59 16.88 18.60 -0.71
CA ILE A 59 15.59 19.14 -1.20
C ILE A 59 15.52 20.64 -0.93
N LYS A 60 15.90 21.11 0.26
CA LYS A 60 15.89 22.53 0.61
C LYS A 60 16.81 23.34 -0.31
N ALA A 61 18.01 22.84 -0.59
CA ALA A 61 18.94 23.49 -1.53
C ALA A 61 18.36 23.55 -2.95
N LEU A 62 17.71 22.48 -3.43
CA LEU A 62 17.07 22.45 -4.74
C LEU A 62 15.86 23.38 -4.83
N VAL A 63 15.07 23.52 -3.77
CA VAL A 63 13.94 24.47 -3.72
C VAL A 63 14.44 25.92 -3.81
N MET A 64 15.55 26.25 -3.12
CA MET A 64 16.18 27.58 -3.24
C MET A 64 16.75 27.81 -4.65
N ALA A 65 17.27 26.76 -5.30
CA ALA A 65 17.74 26.86 -6.68
C ALA A 65 16.58 26.97 -7.70
N GLU A 66 15.39 26.44 -7.38
CA GLU A 66 14.18 26.53 -8.24
C GLU A 66 13.68 27.98 -8.37
N SER A 67 13.78 28.80 -7.31
CA SER A 67 13.32 30.20 -7.35
C SER A 67 14.11 31.08 -8.31
N ASP A 68 15.41 30.81 -8.44
CA ASP A 68 16.35 31.66 -9.18
C ASP A 68 16.60 31.16 -10.62
N SER A 69 16.02 30.00 -10.99
CA SER A 69 16.28 29.31 -12.25
C SER A 69 15.26 29.66 -13.36
N PRO A 70 15.63 29.56 -14.66
CA PRO A 70 14.70 29.69 -15.78
C PRO A 70 13.70 28.51 -15.84
N ASP A 71 12.54 28.71 -16.47
CA ASP A 71 11.39 27.78 -16.39
C ASP A 71 11.69 26.34 -16.89
N ALA A 72 12.55 26.19 -17.90
CA ALA A 72 12.98 24.88 -18.36
C ALA A 72 13.78 24.10 -17.29
N SER A 73 14.61 24.82 -16.52
CA SER A 73 15.40 24.26 -15.42
C SER A 73 14.53 23.94 -14.19
N LYS A 74 13.49 24.75 -13.91
CA LYS A 74 12.52 24.46 -12.83
C LYS A 74 11.86 23.10 -12.98
N SER A 75 11.50 22.72 -14.20
CA SER A 75 10.89 21.41 -14.46
C SER A 75 11.83 20.25 -14.14
N ALA A 76 13.13 20.39 -14.48
CA ALA A 76 14.16 19.40 -14.17
C ALA A 76 14.43 19.31 -12.66
N ILE A 77 14.50 20.46 -11.98
CA ILE A 77 14.67 20.55 -10.52
C ILE A 77 13.50 19.86 -9.81
N ARG A 78 12.26 20.10 -10.25
CA ARG A 78 11.07 19.46 -9.67
C ARG A 78 11.07 17.94 -9.80
N ILE A 79 11.59 17.41 -10.91
CA ILE A 79 11.76 15.96 -11.10
C ILE A 79 12.80 15.42 -10.10
N GLN A 80 13.90 16.14 -9.87
CA GLN A 80 14.92 15.75 -8.89
C GLN A 80 14.36 15.77 -7.46
N ILE A 81 13.61 16.80 -7.09
CA ILE A 81 12.94 16.89 -5.78
C ILE A 81 11.97 15.71 -5.61
N LYS A 82 11.17 15.40 -6.63
CA LYS A 82 10.27 14.23 -6.60
C LYS A 82 11.05 12.93 -6.38
N PHE A 83 12.16 12.75 -7.10
CA PHE A 83 12.99 11.56 -6.96
C PHE A 83 13.55 11.42 -5.55
N LEU A 84 14.00 12.51 -4.92
CA LEU A 84 14.48 12.50 -3.53
C LEU A 84 13.39 12.10 -2.53
N TYR A 85 12.14 12.58 -2.70
CA TYR A 85 11.02 12.12 -1.89
C TYR A 85 10.70 10.63 -2.09
N GLU A 86 10.74 10.14 -3.33
CA GLU A 86 10.54 8.72 -3.63
C GLU A 86 11.67 7.83 -3.10
N GLN A 87 12.90 8.34 -3.04
CA GLN A 87 14.02 7.66 -2.38
C GLN A 87 13.76 7.50 -0.89
N MET A 88 13.23 8.53 -0.24
CA MET A 88 12.82 8.49 1.17
C MET A 88 11.64 7.54 1.41
N GLY A 89 10.86 7.21 0.38
CA GLY A 89 9.68 6.35 0.48
C GLY A 89 8.36 7.12 0.60
N ILE A 90 8.36 8.43 0.29
CA ILE A 90 7.15 9.26 0.22
C ILE A 90 6.70 9.32 -1.23
N TYR A 91 5.53 8.75 -1.52
CA TYR A 91 4.99 8.62 -2.89
C TYR A 91 3.79 9.55 -3.10
N LEU A 92 3.97 10.82 -2.79
CA LEU A 92 2.98 11.88 -3.01
C LEU A 92 3.47 12.85 -4.09
N PRO A 93 2.58 13.64 -4.70
CA PRO A 93 3.01 14.78 -5.49
C PRO A 93 3.88 15.73 -4.67
N VAL A 94 4.85 16.39 -5.32
CA VAL A 94 5.89 17.22 -4.66
C VAL A 94 5.30 18.22 -3.67
N TRP A 95 4.23 18.92 -4.05
CA TRP A 95 3.55 19.89 -3.18
C TRP A 95 2.97 19.24 -1.90
N HIS A 96 2.37 18.06 -1.99
CA HIS A 96 1.90 17.34 -0.81
C HIS A 96 3.03 16.72 0.01
N CYS A 97 4.17 16.41 -0.60
CA CYS A 97 5.37 16.03 0.15
C CYS A 97 5.83 17.19 1.04
N HIS A 98 5.92 18.40 0.50
CA HIS A 98 6.27 19.59 1.30
C HIS A 98 5.26 19.83 2.43
N GLN A 99 3.96 19.76 2.14
CA GLN A 99 2.90 19.88 3.14
C GLN A 99 3.00 18.79 4.21
N LEU A 100 3.31 17.55 3.83
CA LEU A 100 3.47 16.45 4.77
C LEU A 100 4.66 16.70 5.72
N ILE A 101 5.80 17.15 5.19
CA ILE A 101 6.97 17.48 6.02
C ILE A 101 6.67 18.65 6.96
N ALA A 102 5.97 19.68 6.48
CA ALA A 102 5.55 20.81 7.31
C ALA A 102 4.57 20.37 8.42
N CYS A 103 3.59 19.53 8.09
CA CYS A 103 2.66 18.94 9.05
C CYS A 103 3.40 18.12 10.12
N MET A 104 4.34 17.26 9.72
CA MET A 104 5.15 16.48 10.65
C MET A 104 5.96 17.37 11.60
N ALA A 105 6.54 18.48 11.11
CA ALA A 105 7.29 19.41 11.93
C ALA A 105 6.40 20.16 12.94
N GLN A 106 5.20 20.58 12.51
CA GLN A 106 4.28 21.36 13.35
C GLN A 106 3.54 20.52 14.39
N GLU A 107 3.08 19.33 14.00
CA GLU A 107 2.40 18.38 14.89
C GLU A 107 3.40 17.55 15.72
N ASN A 108 4.71 17.85 15.61
CA ASN A 108 5.81 17.14 16.27
C ASN A 108 5.75 15.61 16.08
N ILE A 109 5.42 15.18 14.86
CA ILE A 109 5.29 13.76 14.51
C ILE A 109 6.68 13.22 14.18
N GLY A 110 7.12 12.26 14.98
CA GLY A 110 8.40 11.59 14.78
C GLY A 110 8.44 10.78 13.49
N SER A 111 9.64 10.62 12.92
CA SER A 111 9.84 9.81 11.71
C SER A 111 9.60 8.30 11.92
N GLN A 112 9.46 7.87 13.17
CA GLN A 112 9.14 6.49 13.58
C GLN A 112 7.66 6.33 13.99
N ASP A 113 6.84 7.36 13.78
CA ASP A 113 5.42 7.29 14.14
C ASP A 113 4.70 6.19 13.36
N VAL A 114 3.97 5.35 14.11
CA VAL A 114 3.30 4.15 13.60
C VAL A 114 2.15 4.52 12.65
N TRP A 115 1.49 5.67 12.87
CA TRP A 115 0.38 6.14 12.04
C TRP A 115 0.89 6.73 10.72
N LEU A 116 1.95 7.54 10.77
CA LEU A 116 2.65 8.06 9.59
C LEU A 116 3.11 6.90 8.69
N ASN A 117 3.71 5.89 9.30
CA ASN A 117 4.19 4.72 8.60
C ASN A 117 3.05 3.93 7.93
N GLY A 118 1.95 3.70 8.65
CA GLY A 118 0.73 3.09 8.09
C GLY A 118 0.17 3.86 6.89
N PHE A 119 0.30 5.19 6.89
CA PHE A 119 -0.12 6.06 5.79
C PHE A 119 0.79 5.95 4.56
N LEU A 120 2.10 6.02 4.75
CA LEU A 120 3.08 5.90 3.66
C LEU A 120 3.08 4.51 3.02
N LYS A 121 2.77 3.47 3.80
CA LYS A 121 2.58 2.09 3.32
C LYS A 121 1.40 1.94 2.36
N ASN A 122 0.40 2.80 2.47
CA ASN A 122 -0.88 2.67 1.79
C ASN A 122 -1.25 3.96 1.03
N PRO A 123 -0.53 4.29 -0.08
CA PRO A 123 -0.77 5.53 -0.84
C PRO A 123 -2.15 5.58 -1.51
N VAL A 124 -2.87 4.45 -1.57
CA VAL A 124 -4.24 4.35 -2.12
C VAL A 124 -5.28 5.04 -1.22
N ILE A 125 -4.92 5.33 0.04
CA ILE A 125 -5.82 5.95 1.04
C ILE A 125 -6.04 7.44 0.72
N GLY A 126 -5.03 8.13 0.20
CA GLY A 126 -5.09 9.57 -0.09
C GLY A 126 -5.48 9.88 -1.52
N ARG A 127 -6.37 10.85 -1.72
CA ARG A 127 -6.50 11.58 -2.98
C ARG A 127 -5.89 12.96 -2.83
N CYS A 128 -5.14 13.34 -3.86
CA CYS A 128 -4.35 14.55 -3.93
C CYS A 128 -4.86 15.44 -5.07
N PRO A 129 -6.06 16.05 -4.97
CA PRO A 129 -6.46 17.11 -5.90
C PRO A 129 -5.50 18.31 -5.78
N VAL A 130 -5.50 19.18 -6.78
CA VAL A 130 -4.67 20.40 -6.77
C VAL A 130 -5.04 21.33 -5.59
N GLU A 131 -6.30 21.29 -5.15
CA GLU A 131 -6.88 22.19 -4.15
C GLU A 131 -6.82 21.66 -2.71
N GLY A 132 -6.23 20.49 -2.45
CA GLY A 132 -6.13 19.97 -1.10
C GLY A 132 -5.84 18.48 -1.01
N PHE A 133 -6.06 17.91 0.17
CA PHE A 133 -5.87 16.48 0.42
C PHE A 133 -7.12 15.91 1.10
N TYR A 134 -7.61 14.76 0.64
CA TYR A 134 -8.71 14.07 1.31
C TYR A 134 -8.59 12.55 1.23
N ILE A 135 -9.13 11.86 2.24
CA ILE A 135 -9.14 10.40 2.23
C ILE A 135 -10.21 9.87 1.28
N ASN A 136 -9.80 8.96 0.39
CA ASN A 136 -10.72 8.28 -0.51
C ASN A 136 -11.49 7.17 0.23
N LYS A 137 -12.61 7.54 0.85
CA LYS A 137 -13.49 6.61 1.60
C LYS A 137 -13.91 5.39 0.76
N LYS A 138 -14.13 5.57 -0.55
CA LYS A 138 -14.49 4.48 -1.47
C LYS A 138 -13.33 3.51 -1.62
N ALA A 139 -12.12 3.99 -1.89
CA ALA A 139 -10.95 3.12 -2.03
C ALA A 139 -10.60 2.39 -0.73
N VAL A 140 -10.67 3.07 0.42
CA VAL A 140 -10.47 2.44 1.74
C VAL A 140 -11.48 1.30 1.96
N LYS A 141 -12.76 1.53 1.68
CA LYS A 141 -13.80 0.50 1.78
C LYS A 141 -13.50 -0.69 0.86
N TRP A 142 -13.11 -0.43 -0.39
CA TRP A 142 -12.74 -1.50 -1.33
C TRP A 142 -11.50 -2.27 -0.89
N SER A 143 -10.50 -1.61 -0.29
CA SER A 143 -9.33 -2.30 0.26
C SER A 143 -9.70 -3.25 1.40
N TYR A 144 -10.58 -2.83 2.32
CA TYR A 144 -11.09 -3.72 3.38
C TYR A 144 -11.89 -4.88 2.81
N VAL A 145 -12.75 -4.64 1.82
CA VAL A 145 -13.53 -5.69 1.14
C VAL A 145 -12.60 -6.68 0.44
N ALA A 146 -11.56 -6.19 -0.26
CA ALA A 146 -10.60 -7.04 -0.94
C ALA A 146 -9.82 -7.93 0.04
N ILE A 147 -9.37 -7.37 1.18
CA ILE A 147 -8.69 -8.14 2.23
C ILE A 147 -9.65 -9.17 2.82
N ALA A 148 -10.87 -8.78 3.19
CA ALA A 148 -11.85 -9.70 3.77
C ALA A 148 -12.19 -10.86 2.82
N LEU A 149 -12.44 -10.58 1.54
CA LEU A 149 -12.70 -11.60 0.52
C LEU A 149 -11.50 -12.52 0.32
N PHE A 150 -10.30 -11.95 0.20
CA PHE A 150 -9.07 -12.73 0.05
C PHE A 150 -8.85 -13.63 1.26
N SER A 151 -8.97 -13.09 2.48
CA SER A 151 -8.82 -13.85 3.72
C SER A 151 -9.85 -14.99 3.82
N MET A 152 -11.11 -14.73 3.49
CA MET A 152 -12.17 -15.75 3.49
C MET A 152 -11.89 -16.87 2.48
N ILE A 153 -11.49 -16.53 1.25
CA ILE A 153 -11.19 -17.52 0.20
C ILE A 153 -9.97 -18.34 0.61
N SER A 154 -8.90 -17.68 1.06
CA SER A 154 -7.68 -18.37 1.48
C SER A 154 -7.91 -19.29 2.66
N ILE A 155 -8.65 -18.87 3.69
CA ILE A 155 -9.02 -19.74 4.82
C ILE A 155 -9.86 -20.92 4.33
N SER A 156 -10.81 -20.70 3.43
CA SER A 156 -11.67 -21.77 2.89
C SER A 156 -10.86 -22.81 2.11
N VAL A 157 -9.96 -22.37 1.23
CA VAL A 157 -9.05 -23.24 0.47
C VAL A 157 -8.12 -23.98 1.42
N LEU A 158 -7.57 -23.29 2.41
CA LEU A 158 -6.72 -23.90 3.41
C LEU A 158 -7.52 -25.01 4.09
N VAL A 159 -8.65 -24.70 4.73
CA VAL A 159 -9.49 -25.65 5.48
C VAL A 159 -9.88 -26.86 4.63
N TYR A 160 -10.31 -26.63 3.38
CA TYR A 160 -10.64 -27.72 2.47
C TYR A 160 -9.45 -28.62 2.19
N ALA A 161 -8.29 -28.05 1.84
CA ALA A 161 -7.07 -28.81 1.61
C ALA A 161 -6.67 -29.59 2.88
N GLY A 162 -6.74 -28.94 4.05
CA GLY A 162 -6.43 -29.52 5.34
C GLY A 162 -7.32 -30.71 5.70
N LEU A 163 -8.64 -30.58 5.50
CA LEU A 163 -9.59 -31.67 5.73
C LEU A 163 -9.34 -32.84 4.78
N SER A 164 -9.07 -32.57 3.50
CA SER A 164 -8.81 -33.63 2.51
C SER A 164 -7.55 -34.44 2.84
N THR A 165 -6.48 -33.78 3.26
CA THR A 165 -5.24 -34.45 3.68
C THR A 165 -5.39 -35.13 5.03
N LEU A 166 -6.13 -34.52 5.96
CA LEU A 166 -6.42 -35.13 7.27
C LEU A 166 -7.19 -36.45 7.09
N GLN A 167 -8.19 -36.48 6.21
CA GLN A 167 -8.94 -37.68 5.90
C GLN A 167 -8.05 -38.77 5.28
N ALA A 168 -7.15 -38.41 4.36
CA ALA A 168 -6.19 -39.34 3.77
C ALA A 168 -5.21 -39.91 4.81
N LEU A 169 -4.68 -39.06 5.71
CA LEU A 169 -3.78 -39.45 6.80
C LEU A 169 -4.47 -40.32 7.87
N LEU A 170 -5.76 -40.08 8.13
CA LEU A 170 -6.56 -40.93 9.03
C LEU A 170 -6.70 -42.36 8.47
N HIS A 171 -6.87 -42.48 7.14
CA HIS A 171 -6.99 -43.76 6.46
C HIS A 171 -5.68 -44.57 6.43
N THR A 172 -4.52 -43.91 6.42
CA THR A 172 -3.21 -44.58 6.42
C THR A 172 -2.74 -45.03 7.82
N LYS A 173 -3.46 -44.67 8.89
CA LYS A 173 -3.15 -45.00 10.31
C LYS A 173 -1.72 -44.61 10.76
N GLN A 174 -1.10 -43.62 10.12
CA GLN A 174 0.24 -43.15 10.49
C GLN A 174 0.15 -41.97 11.47
N GLU A 175 0.17 -42.28 12.77
CA GLU A 175 -0.03 -41.31 13.85
C GLU A 175 1.02 -40.18 13.86
N PHE A 176 2.31 -40.50 13.65
CA PHE A 176 3.37 -39.49 13.66
C PHE A 176 3.21 -38.45 12.54
N GLN A 177 2.89 -38.89 11.31
CA GLN A 177 2.67 -37.97 10.19
C GLN A 177 1.43 -37.11 10.39
N PHE A 178 0.39 -37.66 11.03
CA PHE A 178 -0.83 -36.94 11.37
C PHE A 178 -0.57 -35.79 12.36
N PHE A 179 0.18 -36.03 13.45
CA PHE A 179 0.52 -34.99 14.41
C PHE A 179 1.44 -33.90 13.82
N MET A 180 2.43 -34.30 13.04
CA MET A 180 3.31 -33.35 12.33
C MET A 180 2.52 -32.47 11.35
N PHE A 181 1.59 -33.06 10.61
CA PHE A 181 0.71 -32.34 9.70
C PHE A 181 -0.14 -31.32 10.45
N LEU A 182 -0.83 -31.72 11.53
CA LEU A 182 -1.63 -30.82 12.35
C LEU A 182 -0.82 -29.64 12.92
N LEU A 183 0.39 -29.90 13.40
CA LEU A 183 1.27 -28.87 13.94
C LEU A 183 1.63 -27.83 12.88
N ILE A 184 2.18 -28.26 11.74
CA ILE A 184 2.54 -27.36 10.63
C ILE A 184 1.32 -26.56 10.15
N TYR A 185 0.19 -27.24 10.05
CA TYR A 185 -1.04 -26.67 9.51
C TYR A 185 -1.68 -25.64 10.47
N SER A 186 -1.63 -25.88 11.78
CA SER A 186 -2.05 -24.90 12.80
C SER A 186 -1.17 -23.65 12.82
N VAL A 187 0.14 -23.80 12.64
CA VAL A 187 1.08 -22.68 12.49
C VAL A 187 0.77 -21.88 11.23
N ALA A 188 0.49 -22.55 10.11
CA ALA A 188 0.15 -21.89 8.85
C ALA A 188 -1.16 -21.07 8.95
N ILE A 189 -2.20 -21.62 9.60
CA ILE A 189 -3.46 -20.88 9.86
C ILE A 189 -3.18 -19.65 10.72
N THR A 190 -2.46 -19.82 11.83
CA THR A 190 -2.16 -18.74 12.78
C THR A 190 -1.38 -17.61 12.09
N PHE A 191 -0.39 -17.99 11.29
CA PHE A 191 0.40 -17.05 10.48
C PHE A 191 -0.49 -16.27 9.49
N PHE A 192 -1.41 -16.94 8.80
CA PHE A 192 -2.28 -16.31 7.81
C PHE A 192 -3.31 -15.35 8.45
N ILE A 193 -3.85 -15.72 9.61
CA ILE A 193 -4.70 -14.82 10.42
C ILE A 193 -3.89 -13.59 10.84
N GLY A 194 -2.67 -13.78 11.34
CA GLY A 194 -1.78 -12.69 11.73
C GLY A 194 -1.48 -11.71 10.59
N LEU A 195 -1.21 -12.23 9.38
CA LEU A 195 -1.04 -11.39 8.18
C LEU A 195 -2.29 -10.58 7.86
N SER A 196 -3.47 -11.18 7.94
CA SER A 196 -4.74 -10.51 7.65
C SER A 196 -5.02 -9.38 8.65
N VAL A 197 -4.81 -9.63 9.93
CA VAL A 197 -4.98 -8.62 11.00
C VAL A 197 -3.99 -7.47 10.82
N ASN A 198 -2.72 -7.78 10.58
CA ASN A 198 -1.68 -6.76 10.38
C ASN A 198 -1.99 -5.86 9.17
N GLU A 199 -2.51 -6.39 8.06
CA GLU A 199 -2.88 -5.55 6.91
C GLU A 199 -4.10 -4.65 7.22
N VAL A 200 -5.10 -5.14 7.96
CA VAL A 200 -6.24 -4.32 8.42
C VAL A 200 -5.77 -3.19 9.33
N GLU A 201 -4.87 -3.50 10.26
CA GLU A 201 -4.29 -2.52 11.18
C GLU A 201 -3.49 -1.45 10.43
N ASN A 202 -2.63 -1.84 9.48
CA ASN A 202 -1.87 -0.89 8.66
C ASN A 202 -2.76 0.09 7.89
N ILE A 203 -3.90 -0.38 7.35
CA ILE A 203 -4.87 0.52 6.68
C ILE A 203 -5.53 1.45 7.70
N TRP A 204 -5.92 0.93 8.86
CA TRP A 204 -6.57 1.74 9.91
C TRP A 204 -5.64 2.85 10.41
N LEU A 205 -4.37 2.51 10.69
CA LEU A 205 -3.33 3.47 11.08
C LEU A 205 -3.12 4.54 10.00
N GLY A 206 -3.06 4.12 8.73
CA GLY A 206 -2.92 5.05 7.61
C GLY A 206 -4.12 5.98 7.42
N VAL A 207 -5.35 5.48 7.64
CA VAL A 207 -6.56 6.31 7.64
C VAL A 207 -6.54 7.29 8.81
N LYS A 208 -6.07 6.89 9.99
CA LYS A 208 -6.00 7.76 11.16
C LYS A 208 -5.06 8.94 10.92
N PHE A 209 -3.85 8.67 10.45
CA PHE A 209 -2.90 9.73 10.07
C PHE A 209 -3.43 10.59 8.93
N GLY A 210 -3.99 9.97 7.88
CA GLY A 210 -4.54 10.71 6.75
C GLY A 210 -5.64 11.70 7.14
N LYS A 211 -6.40 11.43 8.21
CA LYS A 211 -7.41 12.39 8.74
C LYS A 211 -6.77 13.57 9.46
N ILE A 212 -5.66 13.34 10.17
CA ILE A 212 -4.86 14.40 10.80
C ILE A 212 -4.30 15.29 9.70
N PHE A 213 -3.69 14.69 8.69
CA PHE A 213 -3.14 15.41 7.55
C PHE A 213 -4.21 16.17 6.75
N GLU A 214 -5.37 15.56 6.48
CA GLU A 214 -6.51 16.22 5.83
C GLU A 214 -7.01 17.44 6.62
N ARG A 215 -7.09 17.33 7.95
CA ARG A 215 -7.46 18.45 8.82
C ARG A 215 -6.42 19.55 8.77
N TRP A 216 -5.14 19.21 8.93
CA TRP A 216 -4.04 20.16 8.89
C TRP A 216 -3.96 20.92 7.56
N VAL A 217 -4.08 20.22 6.43
CA VAL A 217 -4.08 20.85 5.09
C VAL A 217 -5.25 21.81 4.95
N ARG A 218 -6.45 21.42 5.42
CA ARG A 218 -7.63 22.28 5.40
C ARG A 218 -7.47 23.52 6.26
N ASP A 219 -6.96 23.37 7.47
CA ASP A 219 -6.77 24.46 8.42
C ASP A 219 -5.70 25.44 7.92
N THR A 220 -4.66 24.92 7.27
CA THR A 220 -3.61 25.73 6.64
C THR A 220 -4.15 26.54 5.45
N ILE A 221 -4.96 25.92 4.59
CA ILE A 221 -5.61 26.61 3.47
C ILE A 221 -6.60 27.67 3.96
N THR A 222 -7.33 27.39 5.05
CA THR A 222 -8.36 28.30 5.59
C THR A 222 -7.74 29.48 6.37
N SER A 223 -6.57 29.27 6.98
CA SER A 223 -5.83 30.31 7.72
C SER A 223 -4.94 31.17 6.82
N SER A 224 -4.55 30.68 5.63
CA SER A 224 -3.92 31.51 4.61
C SER A 224 -4.97 32.37 3.91
N GLU A 225 -5.17 33.60 4.39
CA GLU A 225 -5.71 34.71 3.57
C GLU A 225 -4.91 34.84 2.25
N PRO A 226 -5.47 35.43 1.17
CA PRO A 226 -4.97 35.35 -0.21
C PRO A 226 -3.70 36.18 -0.48
N GLY A 227 -2.67 36.05 0.36
CA GLY A 227 -1.39 36.76 0.28
C GLY A 227 -0.15 35.93 0.66
N VAL A 228 -0.28 34.68 1.11
CA VAL A 228 0.86 33.82 1.48
C VAL A 228 1.01 32.65 0.49
N SER A 229 1.07 32.98 -0.80
CA SER A 229 1.27 32.01 -1.90
C SER A 229 2.73 31.73 -2.25
N THR A 230 3.69 32.08 -1.39
CA THR A 230 5.13 31.96 -1.72
C THR A 230 5.77 30.64 -1.33
N VAL A 231 5.06 29.70 -0.68
CA VAL A 231 5.58 28.33 -0.45
C VAL A 231 4.67 27.24 -1.07
N ILE A 232 3.50 27.64 -1.58
CA ILE A 232 2.50 26.75 -2.16
C ILE A 232 2.02 27.37 -3.47
N THR A 233 2.80 27.26 -4.54
CA THR A 233 2.34 27.65 -5.88
C THR A 233 2.20 26.41 -6.77
N PRO A 234 0.98 26.10 -7.27
CA PRO A 234 0.81 25.11 -8.34
C PRO A 234 1.51 25.62 -9.62
N PRO A 235 1.91 24.73 -10.56
CA PRO A 235 2.41 25.20 -11.84
C PRO A 235 1.29 25.97 -12.56
N LEU A 236 1.70 27.09 -13.14
CA LEU A 236 1.08 27.86 -14.20
C LEU A 236 -0.03 27.11 -14.96
N LYS A 237 -1.17 27.81 -15.12
CA LYS A 237 -2.23 27.52 -16.08
C LYS A 237 -1.65 26.99 -17.39
N LEU A 238 -1.96 25.74 -17.74
CA LEU A 238 -2.00 25.34 -19.14
C LEU A 238 -3.15 26.14 -19.77
N HIS A 239 -2.78 27.12 -20.60
CA HIS A 239 -3.67 27.71 -21.57
C HIS A 239 -4.26 26.58 -22.42
N HIS A 240 -5.54 26.28 -22.21
CA HIS A 240 -6.39 25.79 -23.28
C HIS A 240 -6.70 27.00 -24.15
N GLU A 241 -5.93 27.17 -25.24
CA GLU A 241 -6.48 27.79 -26.43
C GLU A 241 -7.30 26.72 -27.19
N GLU A 242 -8.31 27.23 -27.89
CA GLU A 242 -9.51 26.59 -28.44
C GLU A 242 -9.29 25.35 -29.32
#